data_AF-A0AAF0FUY8-F1
#
_entry.id   AF-A0AAF0FUY8-F1
#
_cell.length_a   1.000
_cell.length_b   1.000
_cell.length_c   1.000
_cell.angle_alpha   90.00
_cell.angle_beta   90.00
_cell.angle_gamma   90.00
#
_symmetry.space_group_name_H-M   'P 1'
#
loop_
_entity.id
_entity.type
_entity.pdbx_description
1 polymer ?
#
loop_
_entity_poly.entity_id
_entity_poly.type
_entity_poly.pdbx_seq_one_letter_code
_entity_poly.pdbx_strand_id
1 'polypeptide(L)'
;MQSLEIILPSKIKGSSEHVQRIIYIILRSIASDVEWYVVKGLETVEEIILAQPFTRYGWLLAIYQATGKTEDSRIIVYYNSVDPRWTASFIVHETIHKALNIRRDTLADIIIDETLAYLASFKSGFLGLYEKGIRESVELLSQCITPPGESDQLLHVVVPRILAKRLNDYDYDYVVKKSLNNLYRLVKLWLNTNPSLRERTALSTGFTLLGINPVDYGLEKTCKEVKTIESEGITSREPVLEGVDKDFTEMTRILKKVARNPSRARDILAPWWNEIEPILNELEAYIILYSSSS
;
A
#
# COMPACT_ATOMS: atom_id res chain seq x y z
N MET A 1 -9.48 -17.59 21.49
CA MET A 1 -9.22 -16.85 20.24
C MET A 1 -10.49 -16.89 19.43
N GLN A 2 -11.04 -15.74 19.01
CA GLN A 2 -12.23 -15.73 18.17
C GLN A 2 -11.86 -16.18 16.75
N SER A 3 -12.74 -16.93 16.08
CA SER A 3 -12.52 -17.29 14.67
C SER A 3 -12.75 -16.07 13.78
N LEU A 4 -12.11 -16.04 12.60
CA LEU A 4 -12.32 -14.96 11.61
C LEU A 4 -13.80 -14.76 11.25
N GLU A 5 -14.55 -15.85 11.18
CA GLU A 5 -15.99 -15.87 10.88
C GLU A 5 -16.82 -15.06 11.88
N ILE A 6 -16.36 -14.97 13.14
CA ILE A 6 -17.05 -14.23 14.21
C ILE A 6 -16.60 -12.77 14.24
N ILE A 7 -15.29 -12.53 14.11
CA ILE A 7 -14.75 -11.18 14.31
C ILE A 7 -15.02 -10.26 13.11
N LEU A 8 -14.89 -10.75 11.87
CA LEU A 8 -15.02 -9.92 10.67
C LEU A 8 -16.40 -9.23 10.55
N PRO A 9 -17.55 -9.90 10.76
CA PRO A 9 -18.86 -9.24 10.74
C PRO A 9 -19.01 -8.12 11.77
N SER A 10 -18.33 -8.21 12.91
CA SER A 10 -18.38 -7.17 13.94
C SER A 10 -17.57 -5.92 13.56
N LYS A 11 -16.47 -6.12 12.84
CA LYS A 11 -15.48 -5.07 12.52
C LYS A 11 -15.79 -4.33 11.23
N ILE A 12 -16.24 -5.01 10.18
CA ILE A 12 -16.40 -4.39 8.86
C ILE A 12 -17.74 -3.63 8.77
N LYS A 13 -17.68 -2.35 8.39
CA LYS A 13 -18.82 -1.45 8.20
C LYS A 13 -18.98 -1.05 6.73
N GLY A 14 -20.22 -1.06 6.25
CA GLY A 14 -20.60 -0.75 4.87
C GLY A 14 -22.02 -1.22 4.58
N SER A 15 -22.42 -1.25 3.30
CA SER A 15 -23.69 -1.89 2.92
C SER A 15 -23.62 -3.40 3.22
N SER A 16 -24.75 -4.00 3.62
CA SER A 16 -24.82 -5.43 3.97
C SER A 16 -24.26 -6.33 2.86
N GLU A 17 -24.60 -6.02 1.61
CA GLU A 17 -24.10 -6.75 0.43
C GLU A 17 -22.56 -6.66 0.30
N HIS A 18 -22.00 -5.45 0.42
CA HIS A 18 -20.55 -5.25 0.29
C HIS A 18 -19.80 -5.95 1.42
N VAL A 19 -20.29 -5.82 2.66
CA VAL A 19 -19.70 -6.46 3.83
C VAL A 19 -19.68 -7.97 3.66
N GLN A 20 -20.82 -8.58 3.32
CA GLN A 20 -20.90 -10.04 3.11
C GLN A 20 -19.96 -10.51 1.99
N ARG A 21 -19.89 -9.77 0.88
CA ARG A 21 -19.00 -10.10 -0.24
C ARG A 21 -17.53 -10.07 0.16
N ILE A 22 -17.11 -9.05 0.91
CA ILE A 22 -15.72 -8.92 1.38
C ILE A 22 -15.37 -10.01 2.39
N ILE A 23 -16.24 -10.27 3.37
CA ILE A 23 -16.05 -11.33 4.36
C ILE A 23 -15.89 -12.68 3.66
N TYR A 24 -16.76 -12.98 2.70
CA TYR A 24 -16.68 -14.21 1.91
C TYR A 24 -15.32 -14.35 1.20
N ILE A 25 -14.83 -13.29 0.54
CA ILE A 25 -13.54 -13.32 -0.14
C ILE A 25 -12.39 -13.59 0.85
N ILE A 26 -12.38 -12.89 2.00
CA ILE A 26 -11.31 -13.06 3.01
C ILE A 26 -11.32 -14.49 3.55
N LEU A 27 -12.47 -14.99 4.01
CA LEU A 27 -12.58 -16.33 4.60
C LEU A 27 -12.20 -17.45 3.62
N ARG A 28 -12.41 -17.25 2.32
CA ARG A 28 -12.07 -18.23 1.29
C ARG A 28 -10.61 -18.19 0.83
N SER A 29 -9.90 -17.10 1.11
CA SER A 29 -8.56 -16.85 0.54
C SER A 29 -7.46 -16.80 1.59
N ILE A 30 -7.78 -16.48 2.84
CA ILE A 30 -6.80 -16.34 3.92
C ILE A 30 -5.95 -17.60 4.09
N ALA A 31 -4.63 -17.43 4.09
CA ALA A 31 -3.71 -18.54 4.33
C ALA A 31 -3.68 -18.92 5.81
N SER A 32 -3.59 -20.22 6.11
CA SER A 32 -3.64 -20.73 7.49
C SER A 32 -2.50 -20.24 8.37
N ASP A 33 -1.32 -19.99 7.80
CA ASP A 33 -0.14 -19.43 8.49
C ASP A 33 -0.18 -17.89 8.63
N VAL A 34 -1.17 -17.24 8.02
CA VAL A 34 -1.42 -15.78 8.10
C VAL A 34 -2.62 -15.48 9.02
N GLU A 35 -3.62 -16.36 9.07
CA GLU A 35 -4.90 -16.17 9.78
C GLU A 35 -4.72 -15.64 11.21
N TRP A 36 -3.80 -16.22 11.98
CA TRP A 36 -3.54 -15.79 13.36
C TRP A 36 -3.17 -14.31 13.47
N TYR A 37 -2.34 -13.81 12.55
CA TYR A 37 -1.93 -12.42 12.51
C TYR A 37 -3.10 -11.52 12.15
N VAL A 38 -3.93 -11.91 11.17
CA VAL A 38 -5.13 -11.14 10.80
C VAL A 38 -6.10 -11.04 11.98
N VAL A 39 -6.37 -12.15 12.68
CA VAL A 39 -7.20 -12.13 13.90
C VAL A 39 -6.62 -11.18 14.94
N LYS A 40 -5.31 -11.28 15.22
CA LYS A 40 -4.62 -10.40 16.18
C LYS A 40 -4.74 -8.92 15.80
N GLY A 41 -4.60 -8.58 14.51
CA GLY A 41 -4.77 -7.22 14.03
C GLY A 41 -6.21 -6.72 14.19
N LEU A 42 -7.19 -7.55 13.85
CA LEU A 42 -8.62 -7.25 14.01
C LEU A 42 -9.03 -7.02 15.47
N GLU A 43 -8.38 -7.68 16.43
CA GLU A 43 -8.61 -7.45 17.86
C GLU A 43 -8.22 -6.03 18.30
N THR A 44 -7.21 -5.42 17.64
CA THR A 44 -6.75 -4.05 17.95
C THR A 44 -7.48 -2.93 17.20
N VAL A 45 -8.23 -3.28 16.16
CA VAL A 45 -8.96 -2.33 15.31
C VAL A 45 -10.39 -2.20 15.84
N GLU A 46 -10.90 -0.98 16.01
CA GLU A 46 -12.29 -0.74 16.39
C GLU A 46 -13.24 -1.14 15.26
N GLU A 47 -12.98 -0.63 14.06
CA GLU A 47 -13.76 -0.90 12.86
C GLU A 47 -12.96 -0.75 11.57
N ILE A 48 -13.44 -1.43 10.53
CA ILE A 48 -12.94 -1.36 9.15
C ILE A 48 -14.05 -0.77 8.29
N ILE A 49 -13.82 0.39 7.71
CA ILE A 49 -14.83 1.11 6.93
C ILE A 49 -14.58 0.85 5.44
N LEU A 50 -15.59 0.30 4.76
CA LEU A 50 -15.60 0.15 3.31
C LEU A 50 -15.99 1.48 2.66
N ALA A 51 -15.00 2.30 2.32
CA ALA A 51 -15.19 3.63 1.75
C ALA A 51 -15.64 3.54 0.28
N GLN A 52 -16.72 4.24 -0.05
CA GLN A 52 -17.22 4.38 -1.41
C GLN A 52 -16.79 5.72 -2.02
N PRO A 53 -16.66 5.82 -3.35
CA PRO A 53 -16.31 7.09 -3.99
C PRO A 53 -17.36 8.16 -3.66
N PHE A 54 -16.90 9.41 -3.54
CA PHE A 54 -17.72 10.60 -3.27
C PHE A 54 -18.49 10.60 -1.94
N THR A 55 -18.15 9.70 -1.00
CA THR A 55 -18.65 9.71 0.38
C THR A 55 -17.61 10.32 1.32
N ARG A 56 -18.01 10.70 2.54
CA ARG A 56 -17.11 11.25 3.57
C ARG A 56 -15.83 10.43 3.72
N TYR A 57 -15.96 9.12 3.90
CA TYR A 57 -14.82 8.23 4.06
C TYR A 57 -14.03 8.02 2.77
N GLY A 58 -14.67 8.15 1.60
CA GLY A 58 -13.97 8.20 0.31
C GLY A 58 -13.05 9.40 0.21
N TRP A 59 -13.57 10.60 0.49
CA TRP A 59 -12.79 11.84 0.50
C TRP A 59 -11.67 11.80 1.54
N LEU A 60 -11.98 11.35 2.75
CA LEU A 60 -11.01 11.20 3.82
C LEU A 60 -9.87 10.27 3.42
N LEU A 61 -10.18 9.11 2.83
CA LEU A 61 -9.19 8.16 2.33
C LEU A 61 -8.28 8.79 1.26
N ALA A 62 -8.85 9.51 0.29
CA ALA A 62 -8.06 10.17 -0.74
C ALA A 62 -7.13 11.27 -0.16
N ILE A 63 -7.59 12.00 0.86
CA ILE A 63 -6.76 12.97 1.58
C ILE A 63 -5.63 12.26 2.35
N TYR A 64 -5.94 11.17 3.05
CA TYR A 64 -4.97 10.40 3.83
C TYR A 64 -3.89 9.77 2.97
N GLN A 65 -4.27 9.17 1.84
CA GLN A 65 -3.33 8.65 0.86
C GLN A 65 -2.38 9.72 0.33
N ALA A 66 -2.85 10.96 0.14
CA ALA A 66 -1.99 12.05 -0.30
C ALA A 66 -1.10 12.60 0.82
N THR A 67 -1.64 12.71 2.04
CA THR A 67 -0.94 13.37 3.17
C THR A 67 -0.11 12.43 4.04
N GLY A 68 -0.10 11.13 3.75
CA GLY A 68 0.58 10.11 4.56
C GLY A 68 -0.04 9.92 5.95
N LYS A 69 -1.30 10.35 6.14
CA LYS A 69 -2.02 10.19 7.42
C LYS A 69 -2.67 8.81 7.50
N THR A 70 -2.76 8.27 8.71
CA THR A 70 -3.48 7.03 9.02
C THR A 70 -4.33 7.21 10.27
N GLU A 71 -5.37 6.39 10.45
CA GLU A 71 -6.10 6.33 11.73
C GLU A 71 -5.52 5.23 12.63
N ASP A 72 -5.33 5.54 13.91
CA ASP A 72 -4.74 4.61 14.86
C ASP A 72 -5.70 3.46 15.20
N SER A 73 -6.98 3.75 15.44
CA SER A 73 -7.97 2.75 15.87
C SER A 73 -8.86 2.19 14.74
N ARG A 74 -8.89 2.81 13.56
CA ARG A 74 -9.74 2.38 12.42
C ARG A 74 -8.92 2.09 11.18
N ILE A 75 -9.48 1.28 10.30
CA ILE A 75 -8.94 1.07 8.95
C ILE A 75 -9.99 1.57 7.95
N ILE A 76 -9.62 2.49 7.07
CA ILE A 76 -10.47 2.92 5.96
C ILE A 76 -9.92 2.31 4.68
N VAL A 77 -10.72 1.47 4.02
CA VAL A 77 -10.32 0.80 2.77
C VAL A 77 -11.30 1.16 1.67
N TYR A 78 -10.78 1.50 0.49
CA TYR A 78 -11.61 1.73 -0.68
C TYR A 78 -12.34 0.45 -1.10
N TYR A 79 -13.67 0.51 -1.23
CA TYR A 79 -14.45 -0.58 -1.80
C TYR A 79 -14.40 -0.54 -3.32
N ASN A 80 -13.54 -1.38 -3.90
CA ASN A 80 -13.49 -1.59 -5.34
C ASN A 80 -14.67 -2.45 -5.80
N SER A 81 -15.64 -1.83 -6.47
CA SER A 81 -16.85 -2.51 -6.94
C SER A 81 -16.60 -3.44 -8.14
N VAL A 82 -15.58 -3.13 -8.96
CA VAL A 82 -15.20 -3.84 -10.18
C VAL A 82 -14.49 -5.16 -9.82
N ASP A 83 -13.51 -5.09 -8.92
CA ASP A 83 -12.79 -6.25 -8.41
C ASP A 83 -12.56 -6.14 -6.89
N PRO A 84 -13.52 -6.61 -6.06
CA PRO A 84 -13.44 -6.48 -4.60
C PRO A 84 -12.33 -7.31 -3.94
N ARG A 85 -11.60 -8.12 -4.72
CA ARG A 85 -10.39 -8.79 -4.23
C ARG A 85 -9.34 -7.75 -3.83
N TRP A 86 -9.30 -6.58 -4.47
CA TRP A 86 -8.46 -5.47 -4.04
C TRP A 86 -8.80 -5.02 -2.63
N THR A 87 -10.08 -4.76 -2.36
CA THR A 87 -10.57 -4.38 -1.03
C THR A 87 -10.20 -5.43 0.02
N ALA A 88 -10.42 -6.71 -0.27
CA ALA A 88 -10.07 -7.81 0.65
C ALA A 88 -8.55 -7.89 0.89
N SER A 89 -7.74 -7.74 -0.17
CA SER A 89 -6.28 -7.73 -0.09
C SER A 89 -5.76 -6.59 0.77
N PHE A 90 -6.32 -5.39 0.65
CA PHE A 90 -5.98 -4.24 1.48
C PHE A 90 -6.39 -4.44 2.94
N ILE A 91 -7.54 -5.04 3.21
CA ILE A 91 -7.93 -5.36 4.59
C ILE A 91 -6.91 -6.31 5.23
N VAL A 92 -6.50 -7.37 4.53
CA VAL A 92 -5.45 -8.27 5.02
C VAL A 92 -4.17 -7.49 5.27
N HIS A 93 -3.71 -6.69 4.30
CA HIS A 93 -2.51 -5.87 4.41
C HIS A 93 -2.52 -4.96 5.66
N GLU A 94 -3.55 -4.14 5.81
CA GLU A 94 -3.66 -3.18 6.92
C GLU A 94 -3.79 -3.87 8.28
N THR A 95 -4.50 -5.01 8.35
CA THR A 95 -4.59 -5.77 9.61
C THR A 95 -3.24 -6.33 10.05
N ILE A 96 -2.33 -6.64 9.13
CA ILE A 96 -0.99 -7.10 9.48
C ILE A 96 -0.16 -5.99 10.11
N HIS A 97 -0.23 -4.76 9.60
CA HIS A 97 0.42 -3.61 10.25
C HIS A 97 -0.01 -3.46 11.70
N LYS A 98 -1.32 -3.58 11.96
CA LYS A 98 -1.88 -3.54 13.31
C LYS A 98 -1.43 -4.73 14.17
N ALA A 99 -1.37 -5.93 13.59
CA ALA A 99 -0.97 -7.14 14.28
C ALA A 99 0.52 -7.16 14.69
N LEU A 100 1.40 -6.70 13.80
CA LEU A 100 2.84 -6.69 14.01
C LEU A 100 3.27 -5.46 14.82
N ASN A 101 2.57 -4.33 14.67
CA ASN A 101 2.79 -3.09 15.40
C ASN A 101 4.27 -2.67 15.38
N ILE A 102 4.90 -2.76 14.20
CA ILE A 102 6.30 -2.37 14.00
C ILE A 102 6.36 -0.86 14.06
N ARG A 103 7.26 -0.32 14.91
CA ARG A 103 7.51 1.11 14.96
C ARG A 103 8.29 1.50 13.71
N ARG A 104 7.68 2.32 12.84
CA ARG A 104 8.24 2.76 11.56
C ARG A 104 9.27 3.90 11.76
N ASP A 105 10.23 3.68 12.66
CA ASP A 105 11.21 4.70 13.06
C ASP A 105 12.35 4.85 12.04
N THR A 106 12.61 3.81 11.24
CA THR A 106 13.66 3.80 10.22
C THR A 106 13.15 3.30 8.86
N LEU A 107 13.90 3.59 7.78
CA LEU A 107 13.63 3.04 6.45
C LEU A 107 13.59 1.51 6.45
N ALA A 108 14.45 0.88 7.27
CA ALA A 108 14.50 -0.56 7.38
C ALA A 108 13.20 -1.12 8.01
N ASP A 109 12.69 -0.46 9.04
CA ASP A 109 11.44 -0.86 9.71
C ASP A 109 10.25 -0.76 8.75
N ILE A 110 10.18 0.31 7.96
CA ILE A 110 9.13 0.50 6.95
C ILE A 110 9.21 -0.61 5.90
N ILE A 111 10.39 -0.88 5.33
CA ILE A 111 10.55 -1.94 4.33
C ILE A 111 10.12 -3.30 4.91
N ILE A 112 10.51 -3.62 6.15
CA ILE A 112 10.12 -4.88 6.80
C ILE A 112 8.61 -4.96 6.98
N ASP A 113 7.99 -3.93 7.56
CA ASP A 113 6.57 -3.89 7.85
C ASP A 113 5.72 -4.04 6.58
N GLU A 114 6.01 -3.23 5.56
CA GLU A 114 5.36 -3.28 4.25
C GLU A 114 5.59 -4.63 3.55
N THR A 115 6.81 -5.20 3.63
CA THR A 115 7.09 -6.50 3.02
C THR A 115 6.25 -7.60 3.67
N LEU A 116 6.15 -7.60 5.00
CA LEU A 116 5.37 -8.59 5.74
C LEU A 116 3.87 -8.43 5.50
N ALA A 117 3.37 -7.21 5.35
CA ALA A 117 1.98 -6.96 5.00
C ALA A 117 1.64 -7.40 3.57
N TYR A 118 2.48 -7.08 2.57
CA TYR A 118 2.30 -7.60 1.21
C TYR A 118 2.42 -9.12 1.14
N LEU A 119 3.37 -9.71 1.85
CA LEU A 119 3.55 -11.16 1.87
C LEU A 119 2.29 -11.86 2.40
N ALA A 120 1.67 -11.34 3.46
CA ALA A 120 0.41 -11.87 3.98
C ALA A 120 -0.71 -11.84 2.93
N SER A 121 -0.87 -10.73 2.22
CA SER A 121 -1.84 -10.62 1.11
C SER A 121 -1.52 -11.60 -0.01
N PHE A 122 -0.25 -11.74 -0.40
CA PHE A 122 0.17 -12.64 -1.47
C PHE A 122 -0.11 -14.11 -1.13
N LYS A 123 0.24 -14.52 0.10
CA LYS A 123 -0.04 -15.86 0.61
C LYS A 123 -1.53 -16.14 0.69
N SER A 124 -2.32 -15.11 0.97
CA SER A 124 -3.79 -15.16 0.96
C SER A 124 -4.39 -15.13 -0.45
N GLY A 125 -3.63 -15.51 -1.48
CA GLY A 125 -4.12 -15.68 -2.85
C GLY A 125 -4.24 -14.38 -3.68
N PHE A 126 -3.79 -13.24 -3.16
CA PHE A 126 -3.95 -11.94 -3.83
C PHE A 126 -2.77 -11.53 -4.71
N LEU A 127 -1.69 -12.33 -4.80
CA LEU A 127 -0.50 -12.00 -5.59
C LEU A 127 -0.83 -11.58 -7.04
N GLY A 128 -1.79 -12.27 -7.68
CA GLY A 128 -2.21 -11.99 -9.06
C GLY A 128 -2.70 -10.56 -9.31
N LEU A 129 -3.16 -9.85 -8.28
CA LEU A 129 -3.53 -8.43 -8.39
C LEU A 129 -2.31 -7.52 -8.62
N TYR A 130 -1.14 -7.92 -8.10
CA TYR A 130 0.07 -7.10 -8.04
C TYR A 130 1.15 -7.51 -9.06
N GLU A 131 1.04 -8.68 -9.68
CA GLU A 131 2.09 -9.24 -10.54
C GLU A 131 2.51 -8.31 -11.69
N LYS A 132 1.54 -7.63 -12.30
CA LYS A 132 1.81 -6.68 -13.39
C LYS A 132 2.67 -5.52 -12.90
N GLY A 133 2.25 -4.84 -11.82
CA GLY A 133 3.00 -3.74 -11.23
C GLY A 133 4.40 -4.16 -10.80
N ILE A 134 4.53 -5.30 -10.12
CA ILE A 134 5.84 -5.81 -9.69
C ILE A 134 6.76 -6.07 -10.89
N ARG A 135 6.25 -6.70 -11.95
CA ARG A 135 7.04 -6.97 -13.16
C ARG A 135 7.50 -5.67 -13.84
N GLU A 136 6.62 -4.68 -13.94
CA GLU A 136 6.95 -3.38 -14.52
C GLU A 136 7.99 -2.63 -13.68
N SER A 137 7.86 -2.63 -12.36
CA SER A 137 8.85 -2.04 -11.46
C SER A 137 10.21 -2.73 -11.55
N VAL A 138 10.25 -4.07 -11.60
CA VAL A 138 11.51 -4.81 -11.78
C VAL A 138 12.16 -4.45 -13.11
N GLU A 139 11.39 -4.37 -14.19
CA GLU A 139 11.93 -4.01 -15.50
C GLU A 139 12.58 -2.63 -15.49
N LEU A 140 11.86 -1.60 -15.00
CA LEU A 140 12.35 -0.22 -14.92
C LEU A 140 13.60 -0.09 -14.02
N LEU A 141 13.51 -0.59 -12.79
CA LEU A 141 14.61 -0.48 -11.83
C LEU A 141 15.84 -1.30 -12.24
N SER A 142 15.66 -2.43 -12.93
CA SER A 142 16.77 -3.21 -13.46
C SER A 142 17.56 -2.47 -14.57
N GLN A 143 16.93 -1.48 -15.20
CA GLN A 143 17.53 -0.60 -16.19
C GLN A 143 18.04 0.72 -15.59
N CYS A 144 18.06 0.84 -14.25
CA CYS A 144 18.41 2.08 -13.54
C CYS A 144 17.48 3.26 -13.88
N ILE A 145 16.20 2.99 -14.18
CA ILE A 145 15.18 3.99 -14.50
C ILE A 145 14.18 4.10 -13.36
N THR A 146 13.84 5.34 -12.98
CA THR A 146 12.85 5.64 -11.92
C THR A 146 11.75 6.55 -12.42
N PRO A 147 10.50 6.36 -12.00
CA PRO A 147 9.49 7.40 -12.14
C PRO A 147 9.87 8.65 -11.31
N PRO A 148 9.45 9.86 -11.72
CA PRO A 148 9.74 11.08 -10.97
C PRO A 148 9.05 11.08 -9.60
N GLY A 149 9.72 11.58 -8.56
CA GLY A 149 9.08 11.96 -7.29
C GLY A 149 8.63 10.83 -6.36
N GLU A 150 9.17 9.61 -6.50
CA GLU A 150 8.61 8.40 -5.90
C GLU A 150 9.39 7.78 -4.72
N SER A 151 10.23 8.51 -3.98
CA SER A 151 10.95 7.89 -2.83
C SER A 151 10.01 7.20 -1.84
N ASP A 152 8.81 7.78 -1.62
CA ASP A 152 7.75 7.21 -0.79
C ASP A 152 7.16 5.93 -1.39
N GLN A 153 6.78 5.95 -2.67
CA GLN A 153 6.27 4.76 -3.36
C GLN A 153 7.33 3.65 -3.49
N LEU A 154 8.60 4.01 -3.65
CA LEU A 154 9.69 3.06 -3.66
C LEU A 154 9.82 2.35 -2.31
N LEU A 155 9.71 3.12 -1.23
CA LEU A 155 9.83 2.68 0.16
C LEU A 155 8.63 1.83 0.61
N HIS A 156 7.41 2.28 0.34
CA HIS A 156 6.18 1.67 0.84
C HIS A 156 5.61 0.60 -0.10
N VAL A 157 5.91 0.66 -1.41
CA VAL A 157 5.22 -0.16 -2.40
C VAL A 157 6.20 -1.03 -3.18
N VAL A 158 7.15 -0.43 -3.89
CA VAL A 158 7.93 -1.15 -4.91
C VAL A 158 8.92 -2.13 -4.28
N VAL A 159 9.81 -1.65 -3.40
CA VAL A 159 10.81 -2.50 -2.74
C VAL A 159 10.13 -3.60 -1.91
N PRO A 160 9.12 -3.29 -1.07
CA PRO A 160 8.40 -4.31 -0.30
C PRO A 160 7.77 -5.40 -1.15
N ARG A 161 7.12 -5.06 -2.27
CA ARG A 161 6.48 -6.06 -3.13
C ARG A 161 7.48 -6.95 -3.87
N ILE A 162 8.63 -6.40 -4.30
CA ILE A 162 9.71 -7.19 -4.91
C ILE A 162 10.23 -8.23 -3.91
N LEU A 163 10.41 -7.84 -2.65
CA LEU A 163 10.80 -8.76 -1.58
C LEU A 163 9.71 -9.80 -1.31
N ALA A 164 8.48 -9.34 -1.04
CA ALA A 164 7.35 -10.20 -0.68
C ALA A 164 7.05 -11.27 -1.73
N LYS A 165 7.09 -10.92 -3.03
CA LYS A 165 6.73 -11.84 -4.13
C LYS A 165 7.51 -13.14 -4.08
N ARG A 166 8.82 -13.08 -3.84
CA ARG A 166 9.68 -14.26 -3.80
C ARG A 166 9.57 -15.03 -2.49
N LEU A 167 9.18 -14.35 -1.42
CA LEU A 167 9.00 -14.96 -0.10
C LEU A 167 7.67 -15.72 0.03
N ASN A 168 6.80 -15.66 -0.97
CA ASN A 168 5.45 -16.26 -0.95
C ASN A 168 5.43 -17.77 -0.65
N ASP A 169 6.49 -18.48 -1.06
CA ASP A 169 6.62 -19.94 -0.88
C ASP A 169 7.14 -20.33 0.52
N TYR A 170 7.63 -19.38 1.32
CA TYR A 170 7.97 -19.64 2.72
C TYR A 170 6.72 -19.63 3.60
N ASP A 171 6.77 -20.37 4.71
CA ASP A 171 5.83 -20.21 5.82
C ASP A 171 5.89 -18.77 6.38
N TYR A 172 4.72 -18.15 6.58
CA TYR A 172 4.63 -16.74 6.98
C TYR A 172 5.25 -16.48 8.35
N ASP A 173 4.92 -17.31 9.35
CA ASP A 173 5.44 -17.21 10.71
C ASP A 173 6.96 -17.39 10.73
N TYR A 174 7.49 -18.28 9.90
CA TYR A 174 8.94 -18.41 9.71
C TYR A 174 9.57 -17.11 9.19
N VAL A 175 9.00 -16.48 8.16
CA VAL A 175 9.53 -15.20 7.64
C VAL A 175 9.48 -14.14 8.74
N VAL A 176 8.32 -13.93 9.37
CA VAL A 176 8.15 -12.96 10.47
C VAL A 176 9.20 -13.17 11.56
N LYS A 177 9.36 -14.38 12.10
CA LYS A 177 10.33 -14.70 13.16
C LYS A 177 11.77 -14.40 12.78
N LYS A 178 12.12 -14.52 11.49
CA LYS A 178 13.50 -14.31 11.01
C LYS A 178 13.78 -12.85 10.66
N SER A 179 12.80 -12.12 10.13
CA SER A 179 12.99 -10.77 9.59
C SER A 179 12.49 -9.65 10.48
N LEU A 180 11.70 -9.93 11.53
CA LEU A 180 11.22 -8.88 12.42
C LEU A 180 12.40 -8.06 12.97
N ASN A 181 12.39 -6.75 12.69
CA ASN A 181 13.43 -5.79 13.04
C ASN A 181 14.84 -6.12 12.48
N ASN A 182 14.93 -6.91 11.40
CA ASN A 182 16.21 -7.27 10.79
C ASN A 182 16.11 -7.38 9.26
N LEU A 183 16.32 -6.25 8.58
CA LEU A 183 16.27 -6.17 7.12
C LEU A 183 17.34 -7.05 6.46
N TYR A 184 18.52 -7.20 7.08
CA TYR A 184 19.56 -8.10 6.56
C TYR A 184 19.07 -9.55 6.45
N ARG A 185 18.38 -10.04 7.48
CA ARG A 185 17.81 -11.40 7.46
C ARG A 185 16.67 -11.53 6.46
N LEU A 186 15.84 -10.50 6.29
CA LEU A 186 14.80 -10.45 5.26
C LEU A 186 15.41 -10.60 3.85
N VAL A 187 16.42 -9.79 3.54
CA VAL A 187 17.11 -9.83 2.24
C VAL A 187 17.86 -11.15 2.05
N LYS A 188 18.47 -11.71 3.10
CA LYS A 188 19.08 -13.05 3.05
C LYS A 188 18.07 -14.14 2.70
N LEU A 189 16.89 -14.15 3.32
CA LEU A 189 15.82 -15.09 2.98
C LEU A 189 15.40 -14.94 1.52
N TRP A 190 15.27 -13.71 1.05
CA TRP A 190 14.95 -13.40 -0.33
C TRP A 190 16.05 -13.87 -1.30
N LEU A 191 17.32 -13.64 -0.99
CA LEU A 191 18.45 -14.14 -1.80
C LEU A 191 18.47 -15.68 -1.88
N ASN A 192 18.06 -16.38 -0.83
CA ASN A 192 17.98 -17.83 -0.81
C ASN A 192 16.89 -18.39 -1.75
N THR A 193 15.97 -17.57 -2.27
CA THR A 193 15.02 -17.99 -3.31
C THR A 193 15.63 -18.00 -4.71
N ASN A 194 16.95 -17.78 -4.84
CA ASN A 194 17.67 -17.66 -6.10
C ASN A 194 17.02 -16.63 -7.07
N PRO A 195 16.89 -15.35 -6.67
CA PRO A 195 16.34 -14.31 -7.51
C PRO A 195 17.20 -14.11 -8.77
N SER A 196 16.56 -13.77 -9.88
CA SER A 196 17.25 -13.50 -11.15
C SER A 196 18.16 -12.28 -11.04
N LEU A 197 19.10 -12.17 -11.99
CA LEU A 197 19.96 -10.98 -12.09
C LEU A 197 19.13 -9.69 -12.20
N ARG A 198 18.03 -9.69 -12.98
CA ARG A 198 17.16 -8.52 -13.11
C ARG A 198 16.54 -8.11 -11.78
N GLU A 199 16.06 -9.07 -10.99
CA GLU A 199 15.48 -8.79 -9.67
C GLU A 199 16.54 -8.30 -8.68
N ARG A 200 17.74 -8.89 -8.67
CA ARG A 200 18.86 -8.43 -7.83
C ARG A 200 19.27 -7.00 -8.19
N THR A 201 19.37 -6.69 -9.48
CA THR A 201 19.65 -5.33 -9.96
C THR A 201 18.54 -4.37 -9.55
N ALA A 202 17.28 -4.72 -9.78
CA ALA A 202 16.14 -3.88 -9.42
C ALA A 202 16.11 -3.55 -7.91
N LEU A 203 16.29 -4.54 -7.04
CA LEU A 203 16.35 -4.32 -5.60
C LEU A 203 17.55 -3.47 -5.19
N SER A 204 18.72 -3.70 -5.80
CA SER A 204 19.94 -2.89 -5.56
C SER A 204 19.76 -1.43 -5.96
N THR A 205 19.14 -1.19 -7.11
CA THR A 205 18.75 0.16 -7.57
C THR A 205 17.80 0.80 -6.57
N GLY A 206 16.77 0.07 -6.14
CA GLY A 206 15.80 0.55 -5.15
C GLY A 206 16.45 0.94 -3.82
N PHE A 207 17.34 0.09 -3.28
CA PHE A 207 18.09 0.41 -2.06
C PHE A 207 18.96 1.65 -2.23
N THR A 208 19.70 1.73 -3.34
CA THR A 208 20.57 2.90 -3.62
C THR A 208 19.77 4.19 -3.64
N LEU A 209 18.57 4.19 -4.22
CA LEU A 209 17.69 5.35 -4.29
C LEU A 209 17.10 5.75 -2.94
N LEU A 210 16.89 4.79 -2.05
CA LEU A 210 16.49 5.03 -0.66
C LEU A 210 17.67 5.42 0.23
N GLY A 211 18.90 5.55 -0.30
CA GLY A 211 20.10 5.83 0.48
C GLY A 211 20.62 4.64 1.29
N ILE A 212 20.14 3.42 1.00
CA ILE A 212 20.56 2.17 1.62
C ILE A 212 21.70 1.57 0.78
N ASN A 213 22.83 1.21 1.39
CA ASN A 213 23.94 0.59 0.67
C ASN A 213 23.64 -0.90 0.37
N PRO A 214 23.45 -1.29 -0.91
CA PRO A 214 23.08 -2.66 -1.27
C PRO A 214 24.11 -3.72 -0.88
N VAL A 215 25.40 -3.34 -0.81
CA VAL A 215 26.49 -4.26 -0.48
C VAL A 215 26.36 -4.82 0.93
N ASP A 216 25.85 -4.01 1.87
CA ASP A 216 25.65 -4.42 3.27
C ASP A 216 24.64 -5.58 3.39
N TYR A 217 23.83 -5.80 2.35
CA TYR A 217 22.79 -6.83 2.27
C TYR A 217 23.15 -7.98 1.33
N GLY A 218 24.39 -8.03 0.82
CA GLY A 218 24.85 -9.07 -0.12
C GLY A 218 24.40 -8.87 -1.56
N LEU A 219 24.00 -7.65 -1.93
CA LEU A 219 23.70 -7.24 -3.30
C LEU A 219 24.90 -6.53 -3.92
N GLU A 220 25.01 -6.56 -5.24
CA GLU A 220 26.03 -5.82 -5.98
C GLU A 220 25.57 -4.39 -6.23
N LYS A 221 26.47 -3.41 -6.15
CA LYS A 221 26.16 -2.03 -6.51
C LYS A 221 26.18 -1.88 -8.04
N THR A 222 25.01 -1.76 -8.64
CA THR A 222 24.84 -1.86 -10.10
C THR A 222 24.77 -0.50 -10.79
N CYS A 223 23.99 0.45 -10.26
CA CYS A 223 23.80 1.75 -10.90
C CYS A 223 24.74 2.81 -10.28
N LYS A 224 25.60 3.43 -11.10
CA LYS A 224 26.40 4.60 -10.71
C LYS A 224 25.62 5.91 -10.89
N GLU A 225 24.75 5.95 -11.89
CA GLU A 225 23.82 7.06 -12.17
C GLU A 225 22.44 6.46 -12.40
N VAL A 226 21.41 7.09 -11.81
CA VAL A 226 20.01 6.70 -11.97
C VAL A 226 19.32 7.74 -12.82
N LYS A 227 18.56 7.30 -13.82
CA LYS A 227 17.83 8.18 -14.74
C LYS A 227 16.36 8.25 -14.34
N THR A 228 15.72 9.38 -14.62
CA THR A 228 14.27 9.52 -14.47
C THR A 228 13.57 9.17 -15.79
N ILE A 229 12.35 8.66 -15.70
CA ILE A 229 11.46 8.41 -16.85
C ILE A 229 11.30 9.68 -17.71
N GLU A 230 11.29 10.86 -17.10
CA GLU A 230 11.29 12.15 -17.79
C GLU A 230 12.58 12.40 -18.60
N SER A 231 13.75 12.07 -18.02
CA SER A 231 15.04 12.21 -18.72
C SER A 231 15.22 11.26 -19.90
N GLU A 232 14.44 10.18 -19.94
CA GLU A 232 14.38 9.22 -21.06
C GLU A 232 13.26 9.57 -22.08
N GLY A 233 12.62 10.74 -21.95
CA GLY A 233 11.61 11.21 -22.90
C GLY A 233 10.25 10.51 -22.78
N ILE A 234 10.00 9.80 -21.68
CA ILE A 234 8.74 9.10 -21.40
C ILE A 234 7.84 10.06 -20.60
N THR A 235 7.20 11.01 -21.26
CA THR A 235 6.50 12.14 -20.61
C THR A 235 5.02 11.91 -20.26
N SER A 236 4.56 10.68 -20.02
CA SER A 236 3.09 10.46 -19.92
C SER A 236 2.56 9.33 -19.03
N ARG A 237 3.36 8.69 -18.17
CA ARG A 237 2.78 7.75 -17.20
C ARG A 237 2.37 8.50 -15.94
N GLU A 238 1.12 8.97 -15.92
CA GLU A 238 0.47 9.22 -14.62
C GLU A 238 0.57 7.92 -13.79
N PRO A 239 0.91 8.00 -12.49
CA PRO A 239 0.98 6.82 -11.64
C PRO A 239 -0.40 6.14 -11.64
N VAL A 240 -0.44 4.89 -12.10
CA VAL A 240 -1.66 4.10 -12.10
C VAL A 240 -1.95 3.72 -10.65
N LEU A 241 -2.99 4.32 -10.07
CA LEU A 241 -3.49 3.91 -8.76
C LEU A 241 -4.06 2.49 -8.90
N GLU A 242 -3.35 1.51 -8.36
CA GLU A 242 -3.82 0.13 -8.33
C GLU A 242 -4.93 -0.05 -7.29
N GLY A 243 -5.89 -0.91 -7.61
CA GLY A 243 -6.96 -1.28 -6.68
C GLY A 243 -8.05 -0.24 -6.47
N VAL A 244 -8.08 0.83 -7.27
CA VAL A 244 -9.16 1.82 -7.31
C VAL A 244 -9.85 1.82 -8.68
N ASP A 245 -11.06 2.38 -8.77
CA ASP A 245 -11.77 2.52 -10.03
C ASP A 245 -11.76 3.96 -10.57
N LYS A 246 -12.47 4.17 -11.68
CA LYS A 246 -12.57 5.48 -12.36
C LYS A 246 -13.18 6.55 -11.45
N ASP A 247 -14.08 6.20 -10.56
CA ASP A 247 -14.82 7.16 -9.73
C ASP A 247 -13.90 7.66 -8.60
N PHE A 248 -13.09 6.77 -8.01
CA PHE A 248 -12.05 7.19 -7.08
C PHE A 248 -10.99 8.04 -7.76
N THR A 249 -10.57 7.67 -8.97
CA THR A 249 -9.61 8.46 -9.76
C THR A 249 -10.16 9.87 -10.01
N GLU A 250 -11.42 9.99 -10.40
CA GLU A 250 -12.09 11.28 -10.59
C GLU A 250 -12.16 12.10 -9.29
N MET A 251 -12.48 11.44 -8.17
CA MET A 251 -12.49 12.06 -6.84
C MET A 251 -11.12 12.67 -6.47
N THR A 252 -10.01 11.94 -6.69
CA THR A 252 -8.66 12.48 -6.45
C THR A 252 -8.31 13.64 -7.40
N ARG A 253 -8.80 13.62 -8.64
CA ARG A 253 -8.62 14.72 -9.61
C ARG A 253 -9.35 15.99 -9.16
N ILE A 254 -10.54 15.84 -8.59
CA ILE A 254 -11.30 16.94 -8.00
C ILE A 254 -10.55 17.54 -6.81
N LEU A 255 -9.99 16.72 -5.90
CA LEU A 255 -9.16 17.22 -4.80
C LEU A 255 -7.95 18.02 -5.31
N LYS A 256 -7.23 17.51 -6.32
CA LYS A 256 -6.12 18.25 -6.95
C LYS A 256 -6.58 19.60 -7.54
N LYS A 257 -7.78 19.65 -8.13
CA LYS A 257 -8.38 20.91 -8.65
C LYS A 257 -8.68 21.90 -7.51
N VAL A 258 -9.14 21.40 -6.37
CA VAL A 258 -9.38 22.19 -5.15
C VAL A 258 -8.07 22.76 -4.60
N ALA A 259 -7.03 21.95 -4.45
CA ALA A 259 -5.72 22.40 -3.98
C ALA A 259 -5.12 23.49 -4.89
N ARG A 260 -5.31 23.40 -6.21
CA ARG A 260 -4.90 24.42 -7.19
C ARG A 260 -5.73 25.70 -7.15
N ASN A 261 -6.95 25.66 -6.61
CA ASN A 261 -7.85 26.82 -6.54
C ASN A 261 -8.54 26.91 -5.17
N PRO A 262 -7.80 27.14 -4.06
CA PRO A 262 -8.37 27.08 -2.72
C PRO A 262 -9.56 28.01 -2.50
N SER A 263 -9.54 29.21 -3.10
CA SER A 263 -10.62 30.19 -3.01
C SER A 263 -11.96 29.72 -3.61
N ARG A 264 -11.94 28.69 -4.45
CA ARG A 264 -13.11 28.07 -5.08
C ARG A 264 -13.43 26.68 -4.53
N ALA A 265 -12.80 26.25 -3.43
CA ALA A 265 -12.98 24.92 -2.87
C ALA A 265 -14.46 24.57 -2.65
N ARG A 266 -15.22 25.48 -2.04
CA ARG A 266 -16.65 25.30 -1.77
C ARG A 266 -17.48 25.16 -3.05
N ASP A 267 -17.17 25.93 -4.09
CA ASP A 267 -17.87 25.84 -5.38
C ASP A 267 -17.56 24.53 -6.10
N ILE A 268 -16.29 24.11 -6.09
CA ILE A 268 -15.84 22.89 -6.75
C ILE A 268 -16.46 21.65 -6.07
N LEU A 269 -16.55 21.66 -4.74
CA LEU A 269 -17.07 20.56 -3.93
C LEU A 269 -18.57 20.68 -3.64
N ALA A 270 -19.27 21.69 -4.18
CA ALA A 270 -20.69 21.93 -3.93
C ALA A 270 -21.59 20.69 -4.07
N PRO A 271 -21.39 19.80 -5.07
CA PRO A 271 -22.21 18.58 -5.19
C PRO A 271 -22.07 17.59 -4.04
N TRP A 272 -20.95 17.66 -3.29
CA TRP A 272 -20.61 16.73 -2.22
C TRP A 272 -20.36 17.44 -0.88
N TRP A 273 -20.81 18.68 -0.74
CA TRP A 273 -20.46 19.51 0.42
C TRP A 273 -20.86 18.84 1.75
N ASN A 274 -22.02 18.18 1.81
CA ASN A 274 -22.49 17.48 3.02
C ASN A 274 -21.57 16.31 3.44
N GLU A 275 -20.85 15.72 2.48
CA GLU A 275 -19.87 14.67 2.74
C GLU A 275 -18.52 15.23 3.20
N ILE A 276 -18.19 16.44 2.74
CA ILE A 276 -16.92 17.14 3.00
C ILE A 276 -16.95 17.96 4.29
N GLU A 277 -18.06 18.65 4.57
CA GLU A 277 -18.23 19.54 5.73
C GLU A 277 -17.79 18.91 7.07
N PRO A 278 -18.03 17.61 7.33
CA PRO A 278 -17.57 16.96 8.55
C PRO A 278 -16.05 16.73 8.64
N ILE A 279 -15.31 16.87 7.54
CA ILE A 279 -13.86 16.62 7.43
C ILE A 279 -13.12 17.87 6.89
N LEU A 280 -13.63 19.07 7.18
CA LEU A 280 -13.05 20.32 6.68
C LEU A 280 -11.61 20.52 7.13
N ASN A 281 -11.29 20.15 8.37
CA ASN A 281 -9.93 20.29 8.91
C ASN A 281 -8.91 19.48 8.08
N GLU A 282 -9.29 18.28 7.66
CA GLU A 282 -8.47 17.41 6.82
C GLU A 282 -8.35 17.98 5.40
N LEU A 283 -9.43 18.51 4.84
CA LEU A 283 -9.42 19.17 3.54
C LEU A 283 -8.52 20.42 3.56
N GLU A 284 -8.59 21.25 4.60
CA GLU A 284 -7.76 22.44 4.76
C GLU A 284 -6.28 22.06 4.87
N ALA A 285 -5.94 21.05 5.66
CA ALA A 285 -4.58 20.53 5.75
C ALA A 285 -4.05 20.04 4.40
N TYR A 286 -4.87 19.31 3.64
CA TYR A 286 -4.54 18.89 2.28
C TYR A 286 -4.27 20.08 1.35
N ILE A 287 -5.16 21.10 1.37
CA ILE A 287 -5.00 22.31 0.57
C ILE A 287 -3.69 23.04 0.91
N ILE A 288 -3.35 23.20 2.19
CA ILE A 288 -2.11 23.87 2.61
C ILE A 288 -0.88 23.15 2.04
N LEU A 289 -0.85 21.82 2.13
CA LEU A 289 0.27 21.01 1.64
C LEU A 289 0.45 21.11 0.12
N TYR A 290 -0.66 21.12 -0.64
CA TYR A 290 -0.62 21.01 -2.11
C TYR A 290 -0.85 22.32 -2.87
N SER A 291 -1.21 23.41 -2.19
CA SER A 291 -1.29 24.75 -2.79
C SER A 291 0.09 25.40 -3.01
N SER A 292 1.12 24.89 -2.32
CA SER A 292 2.49 25.41 -2.35
C SER A 292 3.39 24.70 -3.37
N SER A 293 2.87 23.65 -4.04
CA SER A 293 3.60 22.81 -5.00
C SER A 293 3.40 23.24 -6.47
N SER A 294 2.95 24.48 -6.70
CA SER A 294 2.68 25.05 -8.02
C SER A 294 3.25 26.44 -8.17
#